data_AF-A0A7Y3DKA0-F1
#
_entry.id   AF-A0A7Y3DKA0-F1
#
_cell.length_a   1.000
_cell.length_b   1.000
_cell.length_c   1.000
_cell.angle_alpha   90.00
_cell.angle_beta   90.00
_cell.angle_gamma   90.00
#
_symmetry.space_group_name_H-M   'P 1'
#
loop_
_entity.id
_entity.type
_entity.pdbx_description
1 polymer ?
#
loop_
_entity_poly.entity_id
_entity_poly.type
_entity_poly.pdbx_seq_one_letter_code
_entity_poly.pdbx_strand_id
1 'polypeptide(L)'
;MGRSGPHARNWWLIVGIDEGRELNYNEAVGQRLRSIRKQRGLSLQDVEEISGREFKASVLGAYERGERALSLPRLQRLAAFFNVGPGQLLPQEEAGEPRPTTSVPSGGVTVDLNKIDSLTGREAKLLEDFLRAIQMMRQDFNGRVLTIRRNDLRLLSLLLHQAEEDFSRRLTDLGVTTV
;
A
#
# COMPACT_ATOMS: atom_id res chain seq x y z
N MET A 1 -43.98 -20.54 -34.31
CA MET A 1 -43.24 -19.68 -33.36
C MET A 1 -42.04 -20.44 -32.82
N GLY A 2 -40.89 -20.35 -33.50
CA GLY A 2 -39.66 -21.05 -33.14
C GLY A 2 -38.86 -20.24 -32.12
N ARG A 3 -38.40 -20.92 -31.05
CA ARG A 3 -37.55 -20.35 -30.01
C ARG A 3 -36.14 -20.15 -30.56
N SER A 4 -35.76 -18.90 -30.87
CA SER A 4 -34.38 -18.51 -31.11
C SER A 4 -33.84 -17.78 -29.88
N GLY A 5 -33.04 -18.48 -29.09
CA GLY A 5 -32.00 -17.87 -28.27
C GLY A 5 -30.69 -18.53 -28.70
N PRO A 6 -29.69 -17.75 -29.15
CA PRO A 6 -28.42 -17.84 -28.43
C PRO A 6 -27.59 -16.55 -28.49
N HIS A 7 -27.01 -16.13 -27.37
CA HIS A 7 -25.64 -15.61 -27.39
C HIS A 7 -25.04 -15.55 -25.98
N ALA A 8 -24.82 -16.72 -25.36
CA ALA A 8 -23.76 -16.84 -24.37
C ALA A 8 -22.43 -16.69 -25.13
N ARG A 9 -21.91 -15.47 -25.23
CA ARG A 9 -20.57 -15.25 -25.80
C ARG A 9 -19.57 -15.89 -24.86
N ASN A 10 -18.77 -16.81 -25.40
CA ASN A 10 -17.67 -17.48 -24.73
C ASN A 10 -16.74 -16.46 -24.03
N TRP A 11 -16.68 -16.51 -22.70
CA TRP A 11 -15.65 -15.85 -21.88
C TRP A 11 -14.47 -16.78 -21.57
N TRP A 12 -14.20 -17.79 -22.41
CA TRP A 12 -13.22 -18.84 -22.12
C TRP A 12 -12.22 -19.13 -23.25
N LEU A 13 -12.08 -18.26 -24.25
CA LEU A 13 -11.18 -18.49 -25.42
C LEU A 13 -9.92 -17.59 -25.47
N ILE A 14 -9.53 -16.95 -24.36
CA ILE A 14 -8.20 -16.31 -24.23
C ILE A 14 -7.44 -17.03 -23.11
N VAL A 15 -7.25 -18.35 -23.27
CA VAL A 15 -6.31 -19.13 -22.47
C VAL A 15 -5.01 -19.20 -23.28
N GLY A 16 -4.13 -18.23 -23.06
CA GLY A 16 -2.86 -18.10 -23.80
C GLY A 16 -2.03 -16.86 -23.45
N ILE A 17 -2.41 -16.13 -22.42
CA ILE A 17 -1.65 -15.08 -21.75
C ILE A 17 -1.77 -15.54 -20.29
N ASP A 18 -0.76 -15.97 -19.54
CA ASP A 18 0.15 -15.01 -18.89
C ASP A 18 1.19 -15.69 -17.95
N GLU A 19 1.66 -16.92 -18.22
CA GLU A 19 2.60 -17.61 -17.28
C GLU A 19 3.83 -16.75 -16.95
N GLY A 20 4.33 -15.97 -17.91
CA GLY A 20 5.43 -15.02 -17.71
C GLY A 20 5.10 -13.82 -16.81
N ARG A 21 3.91 -13.21 -16.89
CA ARG A 21 3.56 -12.14 -15.92
C ARG A 21 3.15 -12.72 -14.57
N GLU A 22 2.55 -13.91 -14.52
CA GLU A 22 2.19 -14.54 -13.23
C GLU A 22 3.44 -14.86 -12.39
N LEU A 23 4.52 -15.33 -13.03
CA LEU A 23 5.82 -15.51 -12.37
C LEU A 23 6.38 -14.16 -11.89
N ASN A 24 6.35 -13.13 -12.74
CA ASN A 24 6.80 -11.79 -12.36
C ASN A 24 5.97 -11.20 -11.19
N TYR A 25 4.68 -11.49 -11.13
CA TYR A 25 3.80 -11.02 -10.06
C TYR A 25 4.08 -11.73 -8.73
N ASN A 26 4.23 -13.06 -8.75
CA ASN A 26 4.56 -13.84 -7.56
C ASN A 26 5.93 -13.44 -6.99
N GLU A 27 6.92 -13.21 -7.85
CA GLU A 27 8.23 -12.68 -7.45
C GLU A 27 8.09 -11.30 -6.81
N ALA A 28 7.33 -10.38 -7.40
CA ALA A 28 7.13 -9.05 -6.84
C ALA A 28 6.44 -9.07 -5.47
N VAL A 29 5.39 -9.90 -5.29
CA VAL A 29 4.76 -10.16 -3.99
C VAL A 29 5.78 -10.72 -2.99
N GLY A 30 6.57 -11.71 -3.43
CA GLY A 30 7.61 -12.34 -2.62
C GLY A 30 8.67 -11.37 -2.13
N GLN A 31 9.16 -10.49 -3.02
CA GLN A 31 10.12 -9.43 -2.69
C GLN A 31 9.55 -8.44 -1.68
N ARG A 32 8.26 -8.10 -1.81
CA ARG A 32 7.60 -7.20 -0.86
C ARG A 32 7.49 -7.83 0.52
N LEU A 33 7.08 -9.10 0.60
CA LEU A 33 7.03 -9.88 1.83
C LEU A 33 8.41 -9.97 2.51
N ARG A 34 9.46 -10.27 1.73
CA ARG A 34 10.85 -10.32 2.21
C ARG A 34 11.31 -8.98 2.78
N SER A 35 10.97 -7.88 2.11
CA SER A 35 11.33 -6.53 2.54
C SER A 35 10.72 -6.19 3.90
N ILE A 36 9.43 -6.47 4.10
CA ILE A 36 8.74 -6.25 5.38
C ILE A 36 9.35 -7.09 6.49
N ARG A 37 9.63 -8.37 6.25
CA ARG A 37 10.29 -9.23 7.23
C ARG A 37 11.67 -8.68 7.64
N LYS A 38 12.47 -8.24 6.66
CA LYS A 38 13.80 -7.66 6.91
C LYS A 38 13.75 -6.33 7.64
N GLN A 39 12.77 -5.46 7.34
CA GLN A 39 12.54 -4.21 8.08
C GLN A 39 12.21 -4.46 9.56
N ARG A 40 11.54 -5.58 9.86
CA ARG A 40 11.27 -6.05 11.23
C ARG A 40 12.47 -6.71 11.91
N GLY A 41 13.61 -6.85 11.21
CA GLY A 41 14.82 -7.49 11.74
C GLY A 41 14.72 -9.01 11.89
N LEU A 42 13.69 -9.66 11.32
CA LEU A 42 13.42 -11.07 11.55
C LEU A 42 14.11 -11.97 10.52
N SER A 43 14.71 -13.05 10.99
CA SER A 43 15.13 -14.19 10.16
C SER A 43 13.91 -15.03 9.72
N LEU A 44 14.09 -15.96 8.78
CA LEU A 44 13.00 -16.87 8.41
C LEU A 44 12.66 -17.81 9.58
N GLN A 45 13.68 -18.20 10.34
CA GLN A 45 13.56 -19.03 11.53
C GLN A 45 12.83 -18.28 12.65
N ASP A 46 13.11 -16.99 12.84
CA ASP A 46 12.43 -16.16 13.84
C ASP A 46 10.94 -16.08 13.53
N VAL A 47 10.58 -15.90 12.25
CA VAL A 47 9.16 -15.87 11.85
C VAL A 47 8.49 -17.20 12.13
N GLU A 48 9.15 -18.32 11.87
CA GLU A 48 8.62 -19.64 12.21
C GLU A 48 8.42 -19.80 13.72
N GLU A 49 9.39 -19.38 14.53
CA GLU A 49 9.31 -19.50 15.98
C GLU A 49 8.22 -18.60 16.60
N ILE A 50 8.23 -17.31 16.25
CA ILE A 50 7.28 -16.30 16.77
C ILE A 50 5.85 -16.60 16.34
N SER A 51 5.65 -17.17 15.14
CA SER A 51 4.32 -17.57 14.66
C SER A 51 3.81 -18.89 15.23
N GLY A 52 4.51 -19.51 16.19
CA GLY A 52 4.12 -20.83 16.72
C GLY A 52 4.17 -21.92 15.64
N ARG A 53 5.12 -21.82 14.71
CA ARG A 53 5.30 -22.68 13.54
C ARG A 53 4.18 -22.60 12.49
N GLU A 54 3.34 -21.57 12.53
CA GLU A 54 2.34 -21.35 11.47
C GLU A 54 3.03 -21.08 10.12
N PHE A 55 4.07 -20.24 10.11
CA PHE A 55 4.82 -19.86 8.91
C PHE A 55 6.19 -20.54 8.90
N LYS A 56 6.22 -21.81 8.45
CA LYS A 56 7.47 -22.56 8.29
C LYS A 56 8.49 -21.80 7.44
N ALA A 57 9.75 -21.74 7.90
CA ALA A 57 10.83 -20.99 7.28
C ALA A 57 11.04 -21.40 5.80
N SER A 58 10.95 -22.69 5.50
CA SER A 58 11.09 -23.22 4.14
C SER A 58 9.97 -22.74 3.21
N VAL A 59 8.73 -22.76 3.69
CA VAL A 59 7.55 -22.35 2.93
C VAL A 59 7.54 -20.84 2.72
N LEU A 60 7.85 -20.08 3.77
CA LEU A 60 8.00 -18.64 3.68
C LEU A 60 9.11 -18.24 2.70
N GLY A 61 10.24 -18.95 2.73
CA GLY A 61 11.33 -18.74 1.77
C GLY A 61 10.91 -18.99 0.31
N ALA A 62 10.07 -20.00 0.06
CA ALA A 62 9.54 -20.25 -1.28
C ALA A 62 8.59 -19.12 -1.75
N TYR A 63 7.79 -18.55 -0.85
CA TYR A 63 6.98 -17.37 -1.16
C TYR A 63 7.86 -16.15 -1.48
N GLU A 64 8.90 -15.90 -0.68
CA GLU A 64 9.79 -14.76 -0.87
C GLU A 64 10.58 -14.78 -2.18
N ARG A 65 10.82 -15.97 -2.74
CA ARG A 65 11.50 -16.16 -4.02
C ARG A 65 10.54 -16.24 -5.22
N GLY A 66 9.22 -16.16 -5.00
CA GLY A 66 8.23 -16.33 -6.06
C GLY A 66 8.08 -17.77 -6.56
N GLU A 67 8.83 -18.74 -6.01
CA GLU A 67 8.78 -20.17 -6.38
C GLU A 67 7.43 -20.83 -6.06
N ARG A 68 6.65 -20.21 -5.17
CA ARG A 68 5.32 -20.67 -4.80
C ARG A 68 4.33 -19.52 -4.73
N ALA A 69 3.19 -19.69 -5.37
CA ALA A 69 2.07 -18.74 -5.27
C ALA A 69 1.54 -18.64 -3.83
N LEU A 70 1.24 -17.41 -3.42
CA LEU A 70 0.69 -17.10 -2.11
C LEU A 70 -0.83 -16.91 -2.22
N SER A 71 -1.61 -17.74 -1.54
CA SER A 71 -3.07 -17.59 -1.53
C SER A 71 -3.51 -16.36 -0.73
N LEU A 72 -4.63 -15.75 -1.13
CA LEU A 72 -5.16 -14.56 -0.47
C LEU A 72 -5.41 -14.76 1.06
N PRO A 73 -6.00 -15.88 1.53
CA PRO A 73 -6.13 -16.11 2.98
C PRO A 73 -4.78 -16.21 3.69
N ARG A 74 -3.76 -16.78 3.04
CA ARG A 74 -2.41 -16.88 3.60
C ARG A 74 -1.75 -15.51 3.68
N LEU A 75 -1.91 -14.69 2.64
CA LEU A 75 -1.47 -13.30 2.59
C LEU A 75 -2.09 -12.48 3.73
N GLN A 76 -3.40 -12.63 3.98
CA GLN A 76 -4.06 -11.94 5.10
C GLN A 76 -3.47 -12.32 6.46
N ARG A 77 -3.19 -13.61 6.69
CA ARG A 77 -2.57 -14.05 7.95
C ARG A 77 -1.14 -13.53 8.11
N LEU A 78 -0.35 -13.53 7.04
CA LEU A 78 0.99 -12.92 7.04
C LEU A 78 0.92 -11.42 7.31
N ALA A 79 -0.04 -10.71 6.71
CA ALA A 79 -0.23 -9.28 6.94
C ALA A 79 -0.56 -9.00 8.41
N ALA A 80 -1.47 -9.78 9.01
CA ALA A 80 -1.79 -9.69 10.43
C ALA A 80 -0.57 -9.97 11.31
N PHE A 81 0.20 -11.03 11.01
CA PHE A 81 1.42 -11.38 11.74
C PHE A 81 2.46 -10.24 11.72
N PHE A 82 2.66 -9.62 10.57
CA PHE A 82 3.57 -8.48 10.44
C PHE A 82 2.93 -7.14 10.83
N ASN A 83 1.69 -7.14 11.32
CA ASN A 83 0.91 -5.94 11.68
C ASN A 83 0.94 -4.88 10.56
N VAL A 84 0.64 -5.31 9.33
CA VAL A 84 0.53 -4.49 8.12
C VAL A 84 -0.80 -4.75 7.42
N GLY A 85 -1.25 -3.81 6.57
CA GLY A 85 -2.41 -4.03 5.71
C GLY A 85 -2.12 -5.05 4.60
N PRO A 86 -3.08 -5.92 4.19
CA PRO A 86 -2.88 -6.89 3.11
C PRO A 86 -2.37 -6.28 1.80
N GLY A 87 -2.84 -5.08 1.45
CA GLY A 87 -2.39 -4.35 0.26
C GLY A 87 -0.90 -3.96 0.28
N GLN A 88 -0.27 -3.91 1.46
CA GLN A 88 1.17 -3.61 1.56
C GLN A 88 2.06 -4.80 1.18
N LEU A 89 1.51 -6.02 1.14
CA LEU A 89 2.20 -7.21 0.64
C LEU A 89 2.10 -7.36 -0.88
N LEU A 90 1.25 -6.55 -1.53
CA LEU A 90 1.08 -6.56 -2.97
C LEU A 90 2.13 -5.64 -3.63
N PRO A 91 2.52 -5.93 -4.89
CA PRO A 91 3.30 -5.00 -5.69
C PRO A 91 2.52 -3.69 -5.77
N GLN A 92 3.16 -2.59 -5.38
CA GLN A 92 2.66 -1.28 -5.75
C GLN A 92 2.92 -1.18 -7.24
N GLU A 93 1.91 -0.86 -8.05
CA GLU A 93 2.21 -0.42 -9.42
C GLU A 93 3.15 0.77 -9.25
N GLU A 94 4.36 0.66 -9.78
CA GLU A 94 5.20 1.84 -9.94
C GLU A 94 4.36 2.79 -10.79
N ALA A 95 3.79 3.80 -10.14
CA ALA A 95 3.22 4.95 -10.81
C ALA A 95 4.38 5.51 -11.61
N GLY A 96 4.47 5.08 -12.87
CA GLY A 96 5.59 5.39 -13.74
C GLY A 96 5.80 6.88 -13.76
N GLU A 97 7.04 7.29 -13.45
CA GLU A 97 7.58 8.65 -13.41
C GLU A 97 6.67 9.74 -12.80
N PRO A 98 7.15 10.52 -11.83
CA PRO A 98 6.40 11.64 -11.29
C PRO A 98 6.19 12.71 -12.38
N ARG A 99 5.07 12.63 -13.09
CA ARG A 99 4.58 13.74 -13.90
C ARG A 99 4.11 14.82 -12.93
N PRO A 100 4.61 16.06 -13.03
CA PRO A 100 4.10 17.16 -12.23
C PRO A 100 2.71 17.51 -12.78
N THR A 101 1.67 16.83 -12.31
CA THR A 101 0.29 17.23 -12.58
C THR A 101 -0.25 17.96 -11.38
N THR A 102 -0.60 19.23 -11.60
CA THR A 102 -1.30 20.16 -10.69
C THR A 102 -2.73 19.71 -10.33
N SER A 103 -3.00 18.41 -10.31
CA SER A 103 -4.28 17.81 -9.92
C SER A 103 -3.99 16.75 -8.87
N VAL A 104 -4.63 16.87 -7.70
CA VAL A 104 -4.54 15.91 -6.60
C VAL A 104 -4.76 14.50 -7.17
N PRO A 105 -3.77 13.58 -7.08
CA PRO A 105 -3.91 12.24 -7.64
C PRO A 105 -5.13 11.55 -7.05
N SER A 106 -5.88 10.78 -7.83
CA SER A 106 -6.99 9.95 -7.30
C SER A 106 -6.53 9.01 -6.16
N GLY A 107 -5.23 8.73 -6.06
CA GLY A 107 -4.60 7.95 -4.99
C GLY A 107 -4.31 8.71 -3.69
N GLY A 108 -4.38 10.04 -3.67
CA GLY A 108 -4.02 10.87 -2.53
C GLY A 108 -2.62 11.51 -2.62
N VAL A 109 -2.14 12.06 -1.50
CA VAL A 109 -0.85 12.75 -1.38
C VAL A 109 0.01 11.99 -0.35
N THR A 110 1.24 11.63 -0.73
CA THR A 110 2.20 10.99 0.17
C THR A 110 3.03 12.04 0.89
N VAL A 111 3.04 11.96 2.22
CA VAL A 111 3.70 12.92 3.09
C VAL A 111 4.81 12.24 3.88
N ASP A 112 6.00 12.85 3.87
CA ASP A 112 7.13 12.47 4.74
C ASP A 112 6.91 13.07 6.12
N LEU A 113 6.74 12.20 7.10
CA LEU A 113 6.40 12.58 8.47
C LEU A 113 7.58 13.27 9.19
N ASN A 114 8.83 12.98 8.81
CA ASN A 114 10.00 13.61 9.45
C ASN A 114 10.07 15.11 9.16
N LYS A 115 9.52 15.52 8.02
CA LYS A 115 9.50 16.93 7.61
C LYS A 115 8.41 17.71 8.34
N ILE A 116 7.38 17.02 8.85
CA ILE A 116 6.28 17.64 9.61
C ILE A 116 6.74 18.06 10.99
N ASP A 117 7.60 17.29 11.64
CA ASP A 117 8.17 17.61 12.96
C ASP A 117 8.94 18.94 12.98
N SER A 118 9.38 19.40 11.81
CA SER A 118 10.07 20.69 11.64
C SER A 118 9.13 21.89 11.44
N LEU A 119 7.84 21.65 11.24
CA LEU A 119 6.83 22.70 11.06
C LEU A 119 6.40 23.25 12.41
N THR A 120 6.28 24.57 12.52
CA THR A 120 5.85 25.26 13.74
C THR A 120 4.61 26.10 13.50
N GLY A 121 3.76 26.23 14.52
CA GLY A 121 2.54 27.03 14.49
C GLY A 121 1.26 26.23 14.69
N ARG A 122 0.12 26.93 14.70
CA ARG A 122 -1.19 26.34 14.99
C ARG A 122 -1.66 25.37 13.90
N GLU A 123 -1.40 25.71 12.64
CA GLU A 123 -1.73 24.86 11.48
C GLU A 123 -0.89 23.58 11.47
N ALA A 124 0.41 23.68 11.77
CA ALA A 124 1.32 22.55 11.87
C ALA A 124 0.86 21.54 12.94
N LYS A 125 0.45 22.04 14.11
CA LYS A 125 -0.06 21.19 15.19
C LYS A 125 -1.34 20.45 14.82
N LEU A 126 -2.27 21.12 14.12
CA LEU A 126 -3.50 20.46 13.63
C LEU A 126 -3.19 19.38 12.60
N LEU A 127 -2.24 19.64 11.72
CA LEU A 127 -1.77 18.66 10.74
C LEU A 127 -1.12 17.45 11.44
N GLU A 128 -0.26 17.68 12.43
CA GLU A 128 0.37 16.61 13.22
C GLU A 128 -0.69 15.76 13.95
N ASP A 129 -1.61 16.40 14.69
CA ASP A 129 -2.67 15.72 15.42
C ASP A 129 -3.55 14.85 14.50
N PHE A 130 -3.87 15.36 13.30
CA PHE A 130 -4.70 14.65 12.34
C PHE A 130 -3.97 13.48 11.67
N LEU A 131 -2.71 13.67 11.27
CA LEU A 131 -1.91 12.59 10.67
C LEU A 131 -1.65 11.49 11.69
N ARG A 132 -1.38 11.85 12.95
CA ARG A 132 -1.26 10.90 14.05
C ARG A 132 -2.57 10.13 14.26
N ALA A 133 -3.72 10.78 14.18
CA ALA A 133 -5.02 10.11 14.24
C ALA A 133 -5.23 9.12 13.08
N ILE A 134 -4.86 9.50 11.84
CA ILE A 134 -4.90 8.60 10.68
C ILE A 134 -4.00 7.37 10.92
N GLN A 135 -2.77 7.59 11.40
CA GLN A 135 -1.83 6.50 11.71
C GLN A 135 -2.41 5.55 12.75
N MET A 136 -2.99 6.07 13.84
CA MET A 136 -3.63 5.26 14.87
C MET A 136 -4.83 4.47 14.34
N MET A 137 -5.74 5.12 13.60
CA MET A 137 -6.96 4.48 13.07
C MET A 137 -6.64 3.38 12.06
N ARG A 138 -5.57 3.54 11.27
CA ARG A 138 -5.17 2.57 10.24
C ARG A 138 -4.18 1.53 10.74
N GLN A 139 -3.67 1.71 11.96
CA GLN A 139 -2.46 1.04 12.45
C GLN A 139 -1.30 1.16 11.44
N ASP A 140 -1.27 2.29 10.71
CA ASP A 140 -0.30 2.56 9.65
C ASP A 140 0.89 3.30 10.26
N PHE A 141 1.83 2.51 10.76
CA PHE A 141 3.07 2.98 11.38
C PHE A 141 4.27 2.74 10.48
N ASN A 142 4.11 2.92 9.15
CA ASN A 142 5.18 2.79 8.13
C ASN A 142 6.42 3.70 8.34
N GLY A 143 6.50 4.36 9.50
CA GLY A 143 7.74 4.81 10.12
C GLY A 143 8.28 6.11 9.57
N ARG A 144 7.99 6.48 8.32
CA ARG A 144 8.55 7.67 7.67
C ARG A 144 7.64 8.34 6.65
N VAL A 145 6.70 7.62 6.04
CA VAL A 145 5.80 8.18 5.02
C VAL A 145 4.36 7.73 5.25
N LEU A 146 3.41 8.63 5.02
CA LEU A 146 1.98 8.39 5.12
C LEU A 146 1.28 8.90 3.86
N THR A 147 0.53 8.04 3.18
CA THR A 147 -0.33 8.45 2.06
C THR A 147 -1.69 8.90 2.60
N ILE A 148 -1.92 10.21 2.53
CA ILE A 148 -3.20 10.84 2.82
C ILE A 148 -4.11 10.60 1.63
N ARG A 149 -5.22 9.86 1.81
CA ARG A 149 -6.13 9.58 0.70
C ARG A 149 -6.94 10.84 0.39
N ARG A 150 -7.52 10.89 -0.81
CA ARG A 150 -8.37 12.03 -1.24
C ARG A 150 -9.50 12.38 -0.26
N ASN A 151 -10.12 11.37 0.35
CA ASN A 151 -11.18 11.61 1.34
C ASN A 151 -10.64 12.30 2.60
N ASP A 152 -9.45 11.93 3.07
CA ASP A 152 -8.83 12.57 4.23
C ASP A 152 -8.31 13.97 3.88
N LEU A 153 -7.81 14.18 2.65
CA LEU A 153 -7.45 15.49 2.13
C LEU A 153 -8.64 16.44 2.15
N ARG A 154 -9.82 15.96 1.72
CA ARG A 154 -11.05 16.74 1.76
C ARG A 154 -11.48 17.10 3.18
N LEU A 155 -11.26 16.21 4.16
CA LEU A 155 -11.53 16.50 5.56
C LEU A 155 -10.53 17.52 6.14
N LEU A 156 -9.24 17.37 5.82
CA LEU A 156 -8.19 18.33 6.21
C LEU A 156 -8.44 19.72 5.62
N SER A 157 -8.83 19.79 4.35
CA SER A 157 -9.11 21.06 3.67
C SER A 157 -10.27 21.80 4.34
N LEU A 158 -11.34 21.07 4.72
CA LEU A 158 -12.47 21.62 5.48
C LEU A 158 -12.04 22.11 6.89
N LEU A 159 -11.24 21.33 7.61
CA LEU A 159 -10.76 21.67 8.96
C LEU A 159 -9.85 22.91 8.96
N LEU A 160 -9.07 23.10 7.89
CA LEU A 160 -8.15 24.22 7.72
C LEU A 160 -8.76 25.41 6.97
N HIS A 161 -10.05 25.36 6.61
CA HIS A 161 -10.76 26.35 5.80
C HIS A 161 -10.06 26.70 4.46
N GLN A 162 -9.45 25.70 3.81
CA GLN A 162 -8.77 25.86 2.52
C GLN A 162 -9.39 24.93 1.47
N ALA A 163 -9.28 25.27 0.19
CA ALA A 163 -9.66 24.36 -0.89
C ALA A 163 -8.69 23.17 -0.99
N GLU A 164 -9.15 22.03 -1.51
CA GLU A 164 -8.34 20.79 -1.65
C GLU A 164 -7.07 21.04 -2.49
N GLU A 165 -7.20 21.81 -3.56
CA GLU A 165 -6.08 22.17 -4.45
C GLU A 165 -5.06 23.09 -3.76
N ASP A 166 -5.53 24.07 -2.99
CA ASP A 166 -4.67 25.00 -2.25
C ASP A 166 -3.90 24.28 -1.14
N PHE A 167 -4.55 23.34 -0.47
CA PHE A 167 -3.91 22.54 0.58
C PHE A 167 -2.84 21.60 0.02
N SER A 168 -3.10 20.94 -1.11
CA SER A 168 -2.11 20.08 -1.78
C SER A 168 -0.88 20.88 -2.24
N ARG A 169 -1.09 22.08 -2.81
CA ARG A 169 -0.01 23.00 -3.17
C ARG A 169 0.76 23.47 -1.94
N ARG A 170 0.08 23.83 -0.85
CA ARG A 170 0.71 24.24 0.41
C ARG A 170 1.57 23.12 1.01
N LEU A 171 1.12 21.86 0.97
CA LEU A 171 1.94 20.70 1.40
C LEU A 171 3.19 20.54 0.54
N THR A 172 3.08 20.84 -0.75
CA THR A 172 4.21 20.84 -1.67
C THR A 172 5.17 22.00 -1.36
N ASP A 173 4.65 23.21 -1.12
CA ASP A 173 5.42 24.41 -0.77
C ASP A 173 6.15 24.27 0.58
N LEU A 174 5.54 23.55 1.53
CA LEU A 174 6.14 23.19 2.81
C LEU A 174 7.21 22.09 2.68
N GLY A 175 7.40 21.51 1.49
CA GLY A 175 8.41 20.51 1.19
C GLY A 175 8.16 19.14 1.84
N VAL A 176 6.98 18.94 2.45
CA VAL A 176 6.63 17.72 3.19
C VAL A 176 6.13 16.59 2.30
N THR A 177 5.80 16.87 1.04
CA THR A 177 5.46 15.83 0.07
C THR A 177 6.69 15.02 -0.33
N THR A 178 6.56 13.70 -0.35
CA THR A 178 7.57 12.82 -0.94
C THR A 178 7.11 12.39 -2.33
N VAL A 179 8.06 12.39 -3.27
CA VAL A 179 7.91 11.87 -4.64
C VAL A 179 7.92 10.35 -4.61
#